data_AF-A0A514CFC5-F1
#
_entry.id   AF-A0A514CFC5-F1
#
_cell.length_a   1.000
_cell.length_b   1.000
_cell.length_c   1.000
_cell.angle_alpha   90.00
_cell.angle_beta   90.00
_cell.angle_gamma   90.00
#
_symmetry.space_group_name_H-M   'P 1'
#
loop_
_entity.id
_entity.type
_entity.pdbx_description
1 polymer ?
#
loop_
_entity_poly.entity_id
_entity_poly.type
_entity_poly.pdbx_seq_one_letter_code
_entity_poly.pdbx_strand_id
1 'polypeptide(L)'
;MKKITIYCGSNTGNNPAYKKEAITLAEEMTLRKMDLVYGAGKVGLMGIMADHMLSVGRNVYGFIPQKLVDVEVAHHGCTELTVVETMRDRKWLMAETGDGFIAMPGGIGTLEELFEIMTLNQLGYIQKPLALYNVEGYYDKLIEFLNFSAQEGFLKKAQMELLIISDDPSEMLDKMAAYEPKFVPKWGK
;
A
#
# COMPACT_ATOMS: atom_id res chain seq x y z
N MET A 1 -12.09 0.67 9.60
CA MET A 1 -10.75 1.15 9.17
C MET A 1 -10.72 2.67 9.21
N LYS A 2 -9.63 3.28 9.66
CA LYS A 2 -9.42 4.74 9.76
C LYS A 2 -8.12 5.18 9.09
N LYS A 3 -7.04 4.41 9.18
CA LYS A 3 -5.74 4.73 8.56
C LYS A 3 -5.40 3.71 7.49
N ILE A 4 -5.05 4.16 6.29
CA ILE A 4 -4.65 3.25 5.21
C ILE A 4 -3.20 3.51 4.85
N THR A 5 -2.40 2.44 4.86
CA THR A 5 -1.02 2.48 4.40
C THR A 5 -0.98 2.34 2.89
N ILE A 6 -0.43 3.33 2.20
CA ILE A 6 -0.27 3.31 0.74
C ILE A 6 1.19 3.13 0.38
N TYR A 7 1.45 2.11 -0.45
CA TYR A 7 2.71 1.91 -1.14
C TYR A 7 2.53 2.33 -2.61
N CYS A 8 3.36 3.24 -3.10
CA CYS A 8 3.25 3.72 -4.48
C CYS A 8 4.60 4.23 -5.02
N GLY A 9 4.69 4.44 -6.33
CA GLY A 9 5.93 4.86 -6.97
C GLY A 9 6.40 6.27 -6.57
N SER A 10 7.72 6.40 -6.38
CA SER A 10 8.43 7.69 -6.32
C SER A 10 8.48 8.42 -7.67
N ASN A 11 8.08 7.73 -8.76
CA ASN A 11 7.82 8.30 -10.07
C ASN A 11 6.32 8.30 -10.35
N THR A 12 5.84 9.21 -11.21
CA THR A 12 4.44 9.24 -11.65
C THR A 12 4.09 8.16 -12.67
N GLY A 13 5.11 7.52 -13.26
CA GLY A 13 4.96 6.65 -14.42
C GLY A 13 4.71 7.43 -15.72
N ASN A 14 4.66 6.69 -16.83
CA ASN A 14 4.51 7.26 -18.18
C ASN A 14 3.03 7.36 -18.62
N ASN A 15 2.14 6.61 -17.99
CA ASN A 15 0.71 6.70 -18.27
C ASN A 15 0.08 7.74 -17.33
N PRO A 16 -0.57 8.81 -17.85
CA PRO A 16 -1.22 9.82 -17.02
C PRO A 16 -2.35 9.26 -16.13
N ALA A 17 -2.91 8.09 -16.47
CA ALA A 17 -3.91 7.41 -15.65
C ALA A 17 -3.41 7.15 -14.22
N TYR A 18 -2.13 6.83 -14.01
CA TYR A 18 -1.63 6.55 -12.66
C TYR A 18 -1.73 7.76 -11.72
N LYS A 19 -1.44 8.96 -12.23
CA LYS A 19 -1.61 10.20 -11.48
C LYS A 19 -3.08 10.49 -11.20
N LYS A 20 -3.93 10.32 -12.21
CA LYS A 20 -5.38 10.53 -12.07
C LYS A 20 -5.94 9.61 -10.99
N GLU A 21 -5.62 8.32 -11.07
CA GLU A 21 -6.15 7.33 -10.15
C GLU A 21 -5.56 7.42 -8.73
N ALA A 22 -4.36 7.97 -8.57
CA ALA A 22 -3.85 8.38 -7.25
C ALA A 22 -4.74 9.43 -6.58
N ILE A 23 -5.23 10.41 -7.36
CA ILE A 23 -6.17 11.42 -6.88
C ILE A 23 -7.54 10.79 -6.62
N THR A 24 -8.07 9.97 -7.54
CA THR A 24 -9.35 9.28 -7.35
C THR A 24 -9.38 8.48 -6.05
N LEU A 25 -8.31 7.72 -5.76
CA LEU A 25 -8.20 6.96 -4.52
C LEU A 25 -8.17 7.88 -3.28
N ALA A 26 -7.42 8.98 -3.35
CA ALA A 26 -7.34 9.95 -2.25
C ALA A 26 -8.71 10.63 -1.98
N GLU A 27 -9.46 10.95 -3.03
CA GLU A 27 -10.82 11.50 -2.94
C GLU A 27 -11.76 10.49 -2.27
N GLU A 28 -11.73 9.23 -2.69
CA GLU A 28 -12.57 8.17 -2.09
C GLU A 28 -12.21 7.92 -0.62
N MET A 29 -10.92 7.89 -0.28
CA MET A 29 -10.45 7.82 1.11
C MET A 29 -10.96 9.01 1.94
N THR A 30 -10.97 10.21 1.35
CA THR A 30 -11.45 11.43 2.00
C THR A 30 -12.95 11.38 2.29
N LEU A 31 -13.76 10.93 1.32
CA LEU A 31 -15.20 10.73 1.50
C LEU A 31 -15.49 9.78 2.67
N ARG A 32 -14.65 8.75 2.84
CA ARG A 32 -14.73 7.77 3.93
C ARG A 32 -14.04 8.21 5.22
N LYS A 33 -13.54 9.46 5.29
CA LYS A 33 -12.84 10.04 6.44
C LYS A 33 -11.64 9.20 6.89
N MET A 34 -10.91 8.63 5.93
CA MET A 34 -9.68 7.89 6.17
C MET A 34 -8.47 8.82 6.15
N ASP A 35 -7.42 8.44 6.87
CA ASP A 35 -6.13 9.10 6.90
C ASP A 35 -5.09 8.29 6.13
N LEU A 36 -4.05 8.98 5.64
CA LEU A 36 -2.96 8.39 4.87
C LEU A 36 -1.79 8.02 5.78
N VAL A 37 -1.31 6.80 5.67
CA VAL A 37 0.01 6.36 6.17
C VAL A 37 0.88 6.05 4.95
N TYR A 38 2.10 6.57 4.88
CA TYR A 38 2.97 6.33 3.72
C TYR A 38 4.47 6.57 4.02
N GLY A 39 5.29 6.42 2.97
CA GLY A 39 6.74 6.51 3.01
C GLY A 39 7.38 7.91 3.10
N ALA A 40 6.58 8.97 3.27
CA ALA A 40 7.07 10.35 3.44
C ALA A 40 7.84 11.00 2.26
N GLY A 41 7.88 10.38 1.09
CA GLY A 41 8.44 11.02 -0.11
C GLY A 41 7.53 12.12 -0.67
N LYS A 42 8.12 13.21 -1.19
CA LYS A 42 7.37 14.33 -1.82
C LYS A 42 7.27 14.22 -3.36
N VAL A 43 7.90 13.21 -3.95
CA VAL A 43 7.96 13.02 -5.41
C VAL A 43 6.98 11.96 -5.90
N GLY A 44 6.69 11.96 -7.21
CA GLY A 44 5.89 10.91 -7.84
C GLY A 44 4.44 10.83 -7.35
N LEU A 45 3.89 9.62 -7.34
CA LEU A 45 2.53 9.36 -6.86
C LEU A 45 2.41 9.62 -5.34
N MET A 46 3.48 9.36 -4.61
CA MET A 46 3.59 9.61 -3.17
C MET A 46 3.26 11.08 -2.82
N GLY A 47 3.95 12.03 -3.46
CA GLY A 47 3.70 13.45 -3.24
C GLY A 47 2.29 13.86 -3.63
N ILE A 48 1.82 13.40 -4.80
CA ILE A 48 0.49 13.74 -5.32
C ILE A 48 -0.62 13.34 -4.35
N MET A 49 -0.57 12.13 -3.80
CA MET A 49 -1.56 11.68 -2.81
C MET A 49 -1.46 12.46 -1.51
N ALA A 50 -0.24 12.64 -0.98
CA ALA A 50 -0.03 13.33 0.28
C ALA A 50 -0.52 14.79 0.21
N ASP A 51 -0.15 15.51 -0.84
CA ASP A 51 -0.58 16.89 -1.08
C ASP A 51 -2.10 17.00 -1.19
N HIS A 52 -2.75 16.08 -1.93
CA HIS A 52 -4.20 16.07 -2.05
C HIS A 52 -4.87 15.85 -0.69
N MET A 53 -4.48 14.80 0.05
CA MET A 53 -5.05 14.47 1.36
C MET A 53 -4.90 15.62 2.37
N LEU A 54 -3.75 16.29 2.38
CA LEU A 54 -3.51 17.48 3.21
C LEU A 54 -4.41 18.65 2.81
N SER A 55 -4.58 18.90 1.50
CA SER A 55 -5.37 20.02 0.99
C SER A 55 -6.85 19.94 1.38
N VAL A 56 -7.38 18.73 1.60
CA VAL A 56 -8.75 18.46 2.04
C VAL A 56 -8.84 18.22 3.57
N GLY A 57 -7.76 18.46 4.30
CA GLY A 57 -7.72 18.42 5.77
C GLY A 57 -7.72 17.01 6.38
N ARG A 58 -7.34 15.98 5.62
CA ARG A 58 -7.07 14.64 6.18
C ARG A 58 -5.68 14.59 6.78
N ASN A 59 -5.47 13.69 7.74
CA ASN A 59 -4.14 13.53 8.33
C ASN A 59 -3.25 12.68 7.42
N VAL A 60 -1.97 13.07 7.34
CA VAL A 60 -0.93 12.32 6.63
C VAL A 60 0.21 11.99 7.60
N TYR A 61 0.44 10.69 7.78
CA TYR A 61 1.47 10.12 8.64
C TYR A 61 2.60 9.57 7.75
N GLY A 62 3.75 10.23 7.77
CA GLY A 62 4.91 9.87 6.97
C GLY A 62 6.01 9.21 7.81
N PHE A 63 6.57 8.11 7.32
CA PHE A 63 7.72 7.43 7.93
C PHE A 63 8.88 7.40 6.93
N ILE A 64 10.04 7.93 7.31
CA ILE A 64 11.20 8.02 6.41
C ILE A 64 12.50 7.75 7.19
N PRO A 65 13.43 6.94 6.68
CA PRO A 65 14.74 6.81 7.31
C PRO A 65 15.57 8.06 7.05
N GLN A 66 16.47 8.40 7.98
CA GLN A 66 17.34 9.58 7.86
C GLN A 66 18.09 9.64 6.52
N LYS A 67 18.51 8.48 5.98
CA LYS A 67 19.22 8.37 4.70
C LYS A 67 18.40 8.79 3.48
N LEU A 68 17.07 8.76 3.57
CA LEU A 68 16.19 9.06 2.45
C LEU A 68 15.59 10.47 2.50
N VAL A 69 15.83 11.22 3.59
CA VAL A 69 15.34 12.60 3.73
C VAL A 69 15.75 13.46 2.54
N ASP A 70 17.01 13.37 2.11
CA ASP A 70 17.53 14.14 0.98
C ASP A 70 17.24 13.48 -0.37
N VAL A 71 17.13 12.15 -0.43
CA VAL A 71 16.98 11.38 -1.67
C VAL A 71 15.53 11.37 -2.17
N GLU A 72 14.58 11.12 -1.27
CA GLU A 72 13.14 11.05 -1.59
C GLU A 72 12.43 12.39 -1.39
N VAL A 73 13.19 13.42 -0.98
CA VAL A 73 12.72 14.75 -0.58
C VAL A 73 11.60 14.62 0.45
N ALA A 74 11.96 14.56 1.73
CA ALA A 74 10.98 14.38 2.80
C ALA A 74 9.84 15.40 2.70
N HIS A 75 8.61 14.90 2.85
CA HIS A 75 7.42 15.73 2.83
C HIS A 75 7.19 16.39 4.19
N HIS A 76 7.84 17.53 4.44
CA HIS A 76 7.71 18.27 5.71
C HIS A 76 6.31 18.84 6.00
N GLY A 77 5.37 18.77 5.04
CA GLY A 77 3.97 19.13 5.25
C GLY A 77 3.09 18.03 5.87
N CYS A 78 3.63 16.83 6.15
CA CYS A 78 2.86 15.78 6.82
C CYS A 78 2.32 16.24 8.17
N THR A 79 1.14 15.75 8.54
CA THR A 79 0.57 15.96 9.88
C THR A 79 1.51 15.41 10.95
N GLU A 80 2.13 14.26 10.67
CA GLU A 80 3.19 13.69 11.47
C GLU A 80 4.27 13.14 10.52
N LEU A 81 5.53 13.51 10.78
CA LEU A 81 6.68 12.99 10.05
C LEU A 81 7.64 12.34 11.05
N THR A 82 7.77 11.02 10.95
CA THR A 82 8.61 10.23 11.83
C THR A 82 9.86 9.79 11.10
N VAL A 83 11.01 10.31 11.56
CA VAL A 83 12.33 9.91 11.07
C VAL A 83 12.78 8.66 11.82
N VAL A 84 13.16 7.62 11.08
CA VAL A 84 13.56 6.32 11.63
C VAL A 84 15.01 5.99 11.29
N GLU A 85 15.57 4.98 11.98
CA GLU A 85 16.96 4.57 11.77
C GLU A 85 17.11 3.69 10.52
N THR A 86 16.24 2.70 10.33
CA THR A 86 16.37 1.71 9.26
C THR A 86 15.13 1.61 8.36
N MET A 87 15.30 1.04 7.17
CA MET A 87 14.19 0.68 6.29
C MET A 87 13.26 -0.36 6.91
N ARG A 88 13.77 -1.22 7.80
CA ARG A 88 12.95 -2.22 8.49
C ARG A 88 12.01 -1.54 9.48
N ASP A 89 12.52 -0.57 10.26
CA ASP A 89 11.71 0.21 11.20
C ASP A 89 10.65 1.03 10.47
N ARG A 90 11.02 1.63 9.32
CA ARG A 90 10.09 2.36 8.43
C ARG A 90 8.89 1.48 8.10
N LYS A 91 9.14 0.31 7.53
CA LYS A 91 8.08 -0.59 7.05
C LYS A 91 7.27 -1.17 8.20
N TRP A 92 7.91 -1.52 9.31
CA TRP A 92 7.21 -2.01 10.50
C TRP A 92 6.26 -0.96 11.07
N LEU A 93 6.71 0.28 11.26
CA LEU A 93 5.85 1.35 11.79
C LEU A 93 4.69 1.68 10.83
N MET A 94 4.93 1.68 9.52
CA MET A 94 3.86 1.79 8.53
C MET A 94 2.85 0.64 8.63
N ALA A 95 3.32 -0.58 8.86
CA ALA A 95 2.49 -1.77 9.02
C ALA A 95 1.70 -1.80 10.34
N GLU A 96 2.29 -1.29 11.42
CA GLU A 96 1.65 -1.15 12.72
C GLU A 96 0.57 -0.05 12.68
N THR A 97 0.89 1.10 12.08
CA THR A 97 0.04 2.31 12.09
C THR A 97 -1.20 2.19 11.19
N GLY A 98 -1.10 1.54 10.03
CA GLY A 98 -2.22 1.38 9.09
C GLY A 98 -3.16 0.24 9.49
N ASP A 99 -4.47 0.42 9.28
CA ASP A 99 -5.48 -0.63 9.45
C ASP A 99 -5.58 -1.57 8.25
N GLY A 100 -4.99 -1.19 7.13
CA GLY A 100 -4.97 -1.94 5.87
C GLY A 100 -3.97 -1.32 4.88
N PHE A 101 -3.72 -2.04 3.80
CA PHE A 101 -2.65 -1.74 2.85
C PHE A 101 -3.18 -1.67 1.42
N ILE A 102 -2.70 -0.70 0.66
CA ILE A 102 -2.94 -0.63 -0.79
C ILE A 102 -1.59 -0.42 -1.48
N ALA A 103 -1.29 -1.30 -2.44
CA ALA A 103 -0.20 -1.10 -3.37
C ALA A 103 -0.76 -0.51 -4.68
N MET A 104 -0.32 0.70 -5.00
CA MET A 104 -0.55 1.37 -6.29
C MET A 104 0.63 1.14 -7.23
N PRO A 105 0.49 1.44 -8.54
CA PRO A 105 1.59 1.34 -9.48
C PRO A 105 2.91 1.93 -8.96
N GLY A 106 3.97 1.12 -9.02
CA GLY A 106 5.25 1.46 -8.40
C GLY A 106 6.36 0.46 -8.74
N GLY A 107 7.60 0.85 -8.42
CA GLY A 107 8.79 0.08 -8.75
C GLY A 107 9.16 -0.95 -7.69
N ILE A 108 10.45 -1.29 -7.64
CA ILE A 108 11.00 -2.32 -6.72
C ILE A 108 10.64 -2.03 -5.26
N GLY A 109 10.71 -0.77 -4.80
CA GLY A 109 10.36 -0.43 -3.41
C GLY A 109 8.92 -0.81 -3.07
N THR A 110 7.97 -0.43 -3.93
CA THR A 110 6.55 -0.78 -3.77
C THR A 110 6.32 -2.29 -3.79
N LEU A 111 7.00 -3.02 -4.67
CA LEU A 111 6.90 -4.48 -4.73
C LEU A 111 7.49 -5.14 -3.48
N GLU A 112 8.60 -4.62 -2.96
CA GLU A 112 9.25 -5.10 -1.74
C GLU A 112 8.33 -4.94 -0.52
N GLU A 113 7.72 -3.77 -0.37
CA GLU A 113 6.73 -3.48 0.68
C GLU A 113 5.48 -4.38 0.55
N LEU A 114 4.97 -4.56 -0.67
CA LEU A 114 3.85 -5.46 -0.97
C LEU A 114 4.15 -6.91 -0.51
N PHE A 115 5.27 -7.46 -0.95
CA PHE A 115 5.64 -8.85 -0.64
C PHE A 115 5.94 -9.06 0.85
N GLU A 116 6.46 -8.05 1.54
CA GLU A 116 6.62 -8.10 2.99
C GLU A 116 5.27 -8.20 3.69
N ILE A 117 4.28 -7.37 3.34
CA ILE A 117 2.93 -7.47 3.92
C ILE A 117 2.27 -8.82 3.61
N MET A 118 2.41 -9.32 2.38
CA MET A 118 1.93 -10.67 2.03
C MET A 118 2.55 -11.72 2.95
N THR A 119 3.86 -11.63 3.20
CA THR A 119 4.60 -12.57 4.06
C THR A 119 4.15 -12.45 5.53
N LEU A 120 4.00 -11.22 6.04
CA LEU A 120 3.57 -10.99 7.43
C LEU A 120 2.14 -11.51 7.66
N ASN A 121 1.22 -11.28 6.72
CA ASN A 121 -0.13 -11.86 6.76
C ASN A 121 -0.08 -13.40 6.68
N GLN A 122 0.73 -13.96 5.77
CA GLN A 122 0.92 -15.41 5.63
C GLN A 122 1.43 -16.07 6.92
N LEU A 123 2.32 -15.39 7.65
CA LEU A 123 2.89 -15.89 8.90
C LEU A 123 2.02 -15.55 10.13
N GLY A 124 0.95 -14.77 9.96
CA GLY A 124 0.04 -14.37 11.03
C GLY A 124 0.60 -13.31 11.98
N TYR A 125 1.69 -12.62 11.61
CA TYR A 125 2.20 -11.48 12.39
C TYR A 125 1.25 -10.28 12.35
N ILE A 126 0.55 -10.14 11.23
CA ILE A 126 -0.55 -9.19 11.06
C ILE A 126 -1.73 -9.93 10.42
N GLN A 127 -2.91 -9.32 10.53
CA GLN A 127 -4.17 -9.84 10.01
C GLN A 127 -4.99 -8.67 9.45
N LYS A 128 -4.44 -8.00 8.45
CA LYS A 128 -4.98 -6.74 7.90
C LYS A 128 -5.19 -6.87 6.39
N PRO A 129 -6.25 -6.26 5.82
CA PRO A 129 -6.50 -6.33 4.38
C PRO A 129 -5.34 -5.73 3.58
N LEU A 130 -4.99 -6.39 2.47
CA LEU A 130 -4.01 -5.92 1.51
C LEU A 130 -4.66 -5.92 0.12
N ALA A 131 -4.58 -4.78 -0.57
CA ALA A 131 -5.12 -4.62 -1.90
C ALA A 131 -4.05 -4.22 -2.94
N LEU A 132 -4.21 -4.73 -4.16
CA LEU A 132 -3.56 -4.21 -5.37
C LEU A 132 -4.55 -3.30 -6.09
N TYR A 133 -4.20 -2.03 -6.23
CA TYR A 133 -4.96 -1.09 -7.04
C TYR A 133 -4.49 -1.20 -8.50
N ASN A 134 -5.19 -2.03 -9.28
CA ASN A 134 -4.79 -2.51 -10.61
C ASN A 134 -5.10 -1.52 -11.74
N VAL A 135 -4.65 -0.27 -11.58
CA VAL A 135 -4.86 0.80 -12.55
C VAL A 135 -4.31 0.41 -13.92
N GLU A 136 -5.15 0.42 -14.95
CA GLU A 136 -4.79 0.11 -16.34
C GLU A 136 -4.09 -1.26 -16.49
N GLY A 137 -4.43 -2.24 -15.64
CA GLY A 137 -3.83 -3.58 -15.68
C GLY A 137 -2.36 -3.63 -15.26
N TYR A 138 -1.87 -2.62 -14.53
CA TYR A 138 -0.45 -2.53 -14.11
C TYR A 138 0.08 -3.81 -13.47
N TYR A 139 -0.76 -4.48 -12.67
CA TYR A 139 -0.42 -5.70 -11.94
C TYR A 139 -0.82 -6.99 -12.64
N ASP A 140 -1.39 -6.97 -13.85
CA ASP A 140 -1.85 -8.20 -14.53
C ASP A 140 -0.75 -9.26 -14.65
N LYS A 141 0.45 -8.83 -15.05
CA LYS A 141 1.63 -9.72 -15.16
C LYS A 141 2.12 -10.23 -13.81
N LEU A 142 2.00 -9.42 -12.76
CA LEU A 142 2.34 -9.84 -11.41
C LEU A 142 1.34 -10.89 -10.92
N ILE A 143 0.05 -10.64 -11.12
CA ILE A 143 -1.04 -11.56 -10.75
C ILE A 143 -0.87 -12.89 -11.48
N GLU A 144 -0.55 -12.86 -12.78
CA GLU A 144 -0.22 -14.05 -13.56
C GLU A 144 0.95 -14.84 -12.95
N PHE A 145 2.05 -14.15 -12.61
CA PHE A 145 3.21 -14.78 -11.97
C PHE A 145 2.88 -15.39 -10.60
N LEU A 146 2.06 -14.72 -9.79
CA LEU A 146 1.63 -15.24 -8.48
C LEU A 146 0.72 -16.46 -8.63
N ASN A 147 -0.19 -16.44 -9.62
CA ASN A 147 -1.01 -17.60 -9.96
C ASN A 147 -0.17 -18.78 -10.41
N PHE A 148 0.82 -18.55 -11.29
CA PHE A 148 1.78 -19.58 -11.68
C PHE A 148 2.54 -20.13 -10.47
N SER A 149 3.04 -19.27 -9.59
CA SER A 149 3.73 -19.67 -8.36
C SER A 149 2.83 -20.51 -7.43
N ALA A 150 1.53 -20.23 -7.40
CA ALA A 150 0.56 -21.04 -6.66
C ALA A 150 0.31 -22.41 -7.32
N GLN A 151 0.24 -22.46 -8.65
CA GLN A 151 0.11 -23.71 -9.41
C GLN A 151 1.33 -24.63 -9.19
N GLU A 152 2.53 -24.05 -9.17
CA GLU A 152 3.79 -24.75 -8.90
C GLU A 152 3.99 -25.08 -7.39
N GLY A 153 3.06 -24.71 -6.52
CA GLY A 153 3.07 -25.07 -5.11
C GLY A 153 3.94 -24.19 -4.20
N PHE A 154 4.45 -23.06 -4.69
CA PHE A 154 5.21 -22.09 -3.88
C PHE A 154 4.32 -21.13 -3.09
N LEU A 155 3.06 -20.93 -3.53
CA LEU A 155 2.04 -20.15 -2.84
C LEU A 155 0.79 -20.99 -2.60
N LYS A 156 0.13 -20.80 -1.45
CA LYS A 156 -1.17 -21.44 -1.22
C LYS A 156 -2.26 -20.64 -1.92
N LYS A 157 -3.20 -21.30 -2.59
CA LYS A 157 -4.37 -20.64 -3.23
C LYS A 157 -5.12 -19.72 -2.26
N ALA A 158 -5.30 -20.16 -1.00
CA ALA A 158 -5.96 -19.36 0.01
C ALA A 158 -5.23 -18.05 0.35
N GLN A 159 -3.93 -17.92 0.08
CA GLN A 159 -3.21 -16.65 0.22
C GLN A 159 -3.49 -15.70 -0.95
N MET A 160 -3.67 -16.24 -2.15
CA MET A 160 -4.11 -15.46 -3.31
C MET A 160 -5.54 -14.94 -3.12
N GLU A 161 -6.41 -15.72 -2.48
CA GLU A 161 -7.79 -15.32 -2.19
C GLU A 161 -7.89 -14.20 -1.13
N LEU A 162 -6.83 -13.97 -0.35
CA LEU A 162 -6.76 -12.87 0.62
C LEU A 162 -6.25 -11.55 0.01
N LEU A 163 -5.67 -11.61 -1.18
CA LEU A 163 -5.22 -10.43 -1.89
C LEU A 163 -6.40 -9.80 -2.61
N ILE A 164 -6.78 -8.60 -2.19
CA ILE A 164 -7.85 -7.84 -2.85
C ILE A 164 -7.28 -7.25 -4.14
N ILE A 165 -7.94 -7.47 -5.26
CA ILE A 165 -7.54 -6.89 -6.55
C ILE A 165 -8.74 -6.10 -7.07
N SER A 166 -8.51 -4.84 -7.42
CA SER A 166 -9.54 -3.93 -7.93
C SER A 166 -8.89 -2.79 -8.71
N ASP A 167 -9.54 -2.33 -9.76
CA ASP A 167 -9.24 -1.07 -10.46
C ASP A 167 -10.24 0.06 -10.10
N ASP A 168 -11.28 -0.25 -9.31
CA ASP A 168 -12.21 0.71 -8.71
C ASP A 168 -11.87 0.94 -7.22
N PRO A 169 -11.65 2.20 -6.79
CA PRO A 169 -11.26 2.51 -5.41
C PRO A 169 -12.40 2.35 -4.40
N SER A 170 -13.66 2.59 -4.79
CA SER A 170 -14.81 2.38 -3.92
C SER A 170 -15.00 0.90 -3.64
N GLU A 171 -15.02 0.08 -4.70
CA GLU A 171 -15.11 -1.38 -4.58
C GLU A 171 -13.96 -1.95 -3.75
N MET A 172 -12.73 -1.46 -4.00
CA MET A 172 -11.55 -1.86 -3.25
C MET A 172 -11.72 -1.59 -1.75
N LEU A 173 -12.10 -0.36 -1.38
CA LEU A 173 -12.25 0.03 0.02
C LEU A 173 -13.43 -0.65 0.70
N ASP A 174 -14.50 -0.98 -0.03
CA ASP A 174 -15.60 -1.82 0.47
C ASP A 174 -15.12 -3.24 0.80
N LYS A 175 -14.38 -3.88 -0.13
CA LYS A 175 -13.79 -5.20 0.11
C LYS A 175 -12.83 -5.20 1.28
N MET A 176 -12.01 -4.16 1.41
CA MET A 176 -11.09 -4.02 2.55
C MET A 176 -11.86 -3.86 3.88
N ALA A 177 -12.94 -3.07 3.89
CA ALA A 177 -13.75 -2.86 5.09
C ALA A 177 -14.50 -4.14 5.53
N ALA A 178 -14.89 -4.98 4.58
CA ALA A 178 -15.54 -6.27 4.82
C ALA A 178 -14.53 -7.42 5.05
N TYR A 179 -13.24 -7.14 5.07
CA TYR A 179 -12.21 -8.17 5.20
C TYR A 179 -12.29 -8.90 6.54
N GLU A 180 -12.44 -10.21 6.47
CA GLU A 180 -12.33 -11.11 7.63
C GLU A 180 -11.02 -11.90 7.53
N PRO A 181 -10.13 -11.81 8.54
CA PRO A 181 -8.89 -12.56 8.53
C PRO A 181 -9.15 -14.07 8.48
N LYS A 182 -8.60 -14.75 7.46
CA LYS A 182 -8.52 -16.21 7.44
C LYS A 182 -7.07 -16.60 7.71
N PHE A 183 -6.77 -17.04 8.93
CA PHE A 183 -5.45 -17.60 9.21
C PHE A 183 -5.32 -18.94 8.48
N VAL A 184 -4.43 -18.98 7.48
CA VAL A 184 -4.09 -20.20 6.74
C VAL A 184 -2.66 -20.57 7.13
N PRO A 185 -2.46 -21.56 8.03
CA PRO A 185 -1.12 -21.95 8.46
C PRO A 185 -0.24 -22.28 7.26
N LYS A 186 0.95 -21.68 7.15
CA LYS A 186 1.92 -22.04 6.10
C LYS A 186 2.33 -23.51 6.22
N TRP A 187 2.54 -23.96 7.45
CA TRP A 187 2.87 -25.34 7.81
C TRP A 187 1.74 -25.94 8.64
N GLY A 188 1.10 -26.97 8.10
CA GLY A 188 -0.05 -27.66 8.70
C GLY A 188 -0.74 -28.51 7.64
N LYS A 189 -1.05 -29.77 7.99
CA LYS A 189 -1.82 -30.69 7.14
C LYS A 189 -3.25 -30.20 6.96
#